data_AF-A0A2P1PN60-F1
#
_entry.id   AF-A0A2P1PN60-F1
#
_cell.length_a   1.000
_cell.length_b   1.000
_cell.length_c   1.000
_cell.angle_alpha   90.00
_cell.angle_beta   90.00
_cell.angle_gamma   90.00
#
_symmetry.space_group_name_H-M   'P 1'
#
loop_
_entity.id
_entity.type
_entity.pdbx_description
1 polymer ?
#
loop_
_entity_poly.entity_id
_entity_poly.type
_entity_poly.pdbx_seq_one_letter_code
_entity_poly.pdbx_strand_id
1 'polypeptide(L)'
;MKEFVYEAIDAAGQKRQGSIVATTIADARFQLTRMGFRQARILSSELEFSKIPELDLKDEATAKIYVQSQRDSLSMVLIRIALGNWLIWLPFLLCSVWSLVEGPPFSLSDYAAFGLLALSVWVVVKLMMPSALYNVVLERRIQSDYQGALTISGIALRLVGGNAFMRKAFTQERAKALAGLGRTAEAEATLVSIQNELTDDEFRVARTGMADAARNYGEYLRLAEANYRHRPDNSEMALDYATALLHHDRQVETARQIASAFHPSALNELSRAGLNNVFALIAWHEQQWQLVVDKIQLVEAALQPFKSNPMARGYLFRCLCYKASALRQLGRQGEAEAIWQQIAPVLNRNDPELWQRIYDRRAD
;
A
#
# COMPACT_ATOMS: atom_id res chain seq x y z
N MET A 1 -16.03 19.26 -7.00
CA MET A 1 -16.30 18.52 -5.74
C MET A 1 -15.63 17.16 -5.84
N LYS A 2 -15.14 16.60 -4.72
CA LYS A 2 -14.36 15.36 -4.64
C LYS A 2 -15.09 14.38 -3.72
N GLU A 3 -14.98 13.08 -3.99
CA GLU A 3 -15.59 12.03 -3.15
C GLU A 3 -14.53 11.45 -2.21
N PHE A 4 -14.85 11.39 -0.91
CA PHE A 4 -13.96 10.90 0.14
C PHE A 4 -14.58 9.70 0.85
N VAL A 5 -13.81 8.63 1.01
CA VAL A 5 -14.23 7.48 1.82
C VAL A 5 -13.88 7.72 3.28
N TYR A 6 -14.83 7.47 4.18
CA TYR A 6 -14.68 7.72 5.61
C TYR A 6 -15.02 6.51 6.49
N GLU A 7 -14.53 6.56 7.72
CA GLU A 7 -14.88 5.71 8.84
C GLU A 7 -15.09 6.58 10.07
N ALA A 8 -16.26 6.52 10.71
CA ALA A 8 -16.60 7.37 11.84
C ALA A 8 -17.38 6.60 12.91
N ILE A 9 -17.57 7.21 14.08
CA ILE A 9 -18.37 6.66 15.18
C ILE A 9 -19.62 7.53 15.31
N ASP A 10 -20.82 6.97 15.19
CA ASP A 10 -22.04 7.76 15.35
C ASP A 10 -22.30 8.16 16.83
N ALA A 11 -23.36 8.93 17.06
CA ALA A 11 -23.72 9.36 18.42
C ALA A 11 -24.06 8.19 19.36
N ALA A 12 -24.45 7.03 18.81
CA ALA A 12 -24.72 5.81 19.56
C ALA A 12 -23.45 4.97 19.83
N GLY A 13 -22.27 5.45 19.39
CA GLY A 13 -21.01 4.73 19.56
C GLY A 13 -20.78 3.64 18.51
N GLN A 14 -21.64 3.52 17.49
CA GLN A 14 -21.48 2.51 16.44
C GLN A 14 -20.53 3.00 15.35
N LYS A 15 -19.70 2.09 14.88
CA LYS A 15 -18.76 2.36 13.80
C LYS A 15 -19.48 2.31 12.45
N ARG A 16 -19.43 3.43 11.70
CA ARG A 16 -20.02 3.62 10.38
C ARG A 16 -18.93 3.90 9.36
N GLN A 17 -19.13 3.49 8.12
CA GLN A 17 -18.23 3.73 7.00
C GLN A 17 -19.06 4.19 5.82
N GLY A 18 -18.53 5.01 4.91
CA GLY A 18 -19.29 5.47 3.75
C GLY A 18 -18.48 6.40 2.87
N SER A 19 -19.13 7.04 1.90
CA SER A 19 -18.52 8.13 1.13
C SER A 19 -19.22 9.46 1.38
N ILE A 20 -18.49 10.55 1.21
CA ILE A 20 -19.02 11.91 1.31
C ILE A 20 -18.41 12.78 0.21
N VAL A 21 -19.26 13.59 -0.43
CA VAL A 21 -18.82 14.55 -1.45
C VAL A 21 -18.50 15.87 -0.76
N ALA A 22 -17.24 16.31 -0.87
CA ALA A 22 -16.77 17.55 -0.27
C ALA A 22 -15.74 18.24 -1.17
N THR A 23 -15.43 19.50 -0.90
CA THR A 23 -14.38 20.21 -1.66
C THR A 23 -12.99 19.84 -1.15
N THR A 24 -12.86 19.63 0.17
CA THR A 24 -11.62 19.28 0.85
C THR A 24 -11.84 18.20 1.91
N ILE A 25 -10.76 17.59 2.42
CA ILE A 25 -10.81 16.66 3.56
C ILE A 25 -11.31 17.35 4.84
N ALA A 26 -10.97 18.62 5.03
CA ALA A 26 -11.46 19.42 6.16
C ALA A 26 -12.98 19.62 6.08
N ASP A 27 -13.49 19.94 4.89
CA ASP A 27 -14.93 20.03 4.64
C ASP A 27 -15.62 18.69 4.85
N ALA A 28 -15.03 17.59 4.38
CA ALA A 28 -15.57 16.24 4.61
C ALA A 28 -15.72 15.95 6.11
N ARG A 29 -14.70 16.23 6.92
CA ARG A 29 -14.76 16.06 8.37
C ARG A 29 -15.76 16.99 9.04
N PHE A 30 -15.83 18.24 8.61
CA PHE A 30 -16.79 19.21 9.12
C PHE A 30 -18.22 18.76 8.84
N GLN A 31 -18.50 18.31 7.62
CA GLN A 31 -19.80 17.75 7.25
C GLN A 31 -20.13 16.49 8.07
N LEU A 32 -19.20 15.55 8.22
CA LEU A 32 -19.40 14.35 9.05
C LEU A 32 -19.69 14.72 10.52
N THR A 33 -19.00 15.73 11.05
CA THR A 33 -19.26 16.24 12.40
C THR A 33 -20.66 16.84 12.52
N ARG A 34 -21.12 17.59 11.50
CA ARG A 34 -22.49 18.12 11.43
C ARG A 34 -23.55 17.03 11.31
N MET A 35 -23.21 15.89 10.71
CA MET A 35 -24.07 14.70 10.67
C MET A 35 -24.12 13.94 12.00
N GLY A 36 -23.43 14.41 13.05
CA GLY A 36 -23.43 13.80 14.38
C GLY A 36 -22.38 12.70 14.57
N PHE A 37 -21.49 12.49 13.59
CA PHE A 37 -20.39 11.56 13.75
C PHE A 37 -19.27 12.14 14.63
N ARG A 38 -18.77 11.31 15.52
CA ARG A 38 -17.57 11.50 16.35
C ARG A 38 -16.40 10.75 15.71
N GLN A 39 -15.19 11.28 15.86
CA GLN A 39 -13.94 10.63 15.42
C GLN A 39 -13.91 10.21 13.93
N ALA A 40 -14.43 11.03 13.02
CA ALA A 40 -14.40 10.76 11.58
C ALA A 40 -12.96 10.69 11.04
N ARG A 41 -12.63 9.57 10.39
CA ARG A 41 -11.36 9.28 9.72
C ARG A 41 -11.60 9.23 8.22
N ILE A 42 -10.83 9.99 7.45
CA ILE A 42 -10.85 9.95 5.98
C ILE A 42 -9.73 9.02 5.52
N LEU A 43 -10.07 8.06 4.67
CA LEU A 43 -9.21 6.91 4.35
C LEU A 43 -8.55 7.01 2.97
N SER A 44 -9.18 7.69 2.01
CA SER A 44 -8.62 7.90 0.67
C SER A 44 -8.13 9.34 0.47
N SER A 45 -7.04 9.52 -0.27
CA SER A 45 -6.61 10.81 -0.84
C SER A 45 -7.44 11.14 -2.08
N GLU A 46 -7.23 12.34 -2.61
CA GLU A 46 -7.85 12.82 -3.86
C GLU A 46 -7.40 12.08 -5.12
N LEU A 47 -6.40 11.18 -5.02
CA LEU A 47 -5.96 10.35 -6.13
C LEU A 47 -6.90 9.13 -6.25
N GLU A 48 -7.56 9.08 -7.42
CA GLU A 48 -7.81 7.85 -8.19
C GLU A 48 -8.97 6.91 -7.83
N PHE A 49 -9.98 7.32 -7.05
CA PHE A 49 -11.20 6.48 -6.92
C PHE A 49 -12.41 6.96 -7.73
N SER A 50 -12.34 8.15 -8.32
CA SER A 50 -13.41 8.68 -9.19
C SER A 50 -13.56 7.93 -10.53
N LYS A 51 -12.73 6.92 -10.81
CA LYS A 51 -12.75 6.15 -12.06
C LYS A 51 -12.43 4.65 -11.88
N ILE A 52 -12.78 4.03 -10.75
CA ILE A 52 -13.10 2.59 -10.83
C ILE A 52 -14.52 2.54 -11.40
N PRO A 53 -14.72 2.31 -12.71
CA PRO A 53 -16.00 2.61 -13.37
C PRO A 53 -17.16 1.70 -12.92
N GLU A 54 -16.87 0.72 -12.06
CA GLU A 54 -17.77 -0.38 -11.71
C GLU A 54 -18.11 -0.48 -10.22
N LEU A 55 -17.49 0.32 -9.34
CA LEU A 55 -17.77 0.30 -7.90
C LEU A 55 -18.41 1.64 -7.49
N ASP A 56 -19.73 1.65 -7.32
CA ASP A 56 -20.45 2.78 -6.74
C ASP A 56 -20.11 2.91 -5.26
N LEU A 57 -19.05 3.68 -4.97
CA LEU A 57 -18.58 3.92 -3.60
C LEU A 57 -19.58 4.73 -2.75
N LYS A 58 -20.68 5.24 -3.34
CA LYS A 58 -21.79 5.83 -2.59
C LYS A 58 -22.56 4.81 -1.79
N ASP A 59 -22.52 3.54 -2.18
CA ASP A 59 -23.08 2.46 -1.40
C ASP A 59 -22.21 2.19 -0.16
N GLU A 60 -22.83 2.26 1.02
CA GLU A 60 -22.19 2.06 2.32
C GLU A 60 -21.49 0.69 2.40
N ALA A 61 -22.11 -0.35 1.83
CA ALA A 61 -21.57 -1.70 1.83
C ALA A 61 -20.32 -1.81 0.94
N THR A 62 -20.34 -1.19 -0.23
CA THR A 62 -19.23 -1.15 -1.17
C THR A 62 -18.03 -0.37 -0.60
N ALA A 63 -18.26 0.81 -0.02
CA ALA A 63 -17.23 1.59 0.67
C ALA A 63 -16.61 0.80 1.83
N LYS A 64 -17.43 0.09 2.61
CA LYS A 64 -16.98 -0.78 3.71
C LYS A 64 -16.09 -1.92 3.22
N ILE A 65 -16.51 -2.66 2.20
CA ILE A 65 -15.72 -3.75 1.61
C ILE A 65 -14.36 -3.22 1.13
N TYR A 66 -14.34 -2.05 0.50
CA TYR A 66 -13.14 -1.42 0.00
C TYR A 66 -12.16 -1.04 1.11
N VAL A 67 -12.59 -0.26 2.11
CA VAL A 67 -11.78 0.13 3.28
C VAL A 67 -11.19 -1.10 3.97
N GLN A 68 -12.03 -2.13 4.07
CA GLN A 68 -11.69 -3.34 4.75
C GLN A 68 -10.69 -4.18 3.94
N SER A 69 -10.80 -4.22 2.60
CA SER A 69 -9.79 -4.86 1.74
C SER A 69 -8.40 -4.22 1.80
N GLN A 70 -8.32 -2.92 2.09
CA GLN A 70 -7.04 -2.23 2.27
C GLN A 70 -6.34 -2.59 3.58
N ARG A 71 -7.11 -3.03 4.59
CA ARG A 71 -6.65 -3.32 5.95
C ARG A 71 -6.46 -4.80 6.22
N ASP A 72 -7.24 -5.63 5.54
CA ASP A 72 -7.22 -7.06 5.76
C ASP A 72 -6.11 -7.73 4.98
N SER A 73 -5.59 -8.83 5.54
CA SER A 73 -4.80 -9.76 4.74
C SER A 73 -5.72 -10.48 3.76
N LEU A 74 -5.16 -10.90 2.63
CA LEU A 74 -5.85 -11.77 1.69
C LEU A 74 -6.47 -13.00 2.38
N SER A 75 -5.79 -13.57 3.37
CA SER A 75 -6.30 -14.70 4.17
C SER A 75 -7.56 -14.35 4.98
N MET A 76 -7.64 -13.14 5.54
CA MET A 76 -8.85 -12.70 6.25
C MET A 76 -10.01 -12.40 5.31
N VAL A 77 -9.72 -11.92 4.09
CA VAL A 77 -10.73 -11.78 3.03
C VAL A 77 -11.25 -13.16 2.62
N LEU A 78 -10.36 -14.15 2.44
CA LEU A 78 -10.72 -15.55 2.13
C LEU A 78 -11.65 -16.15 3.19
N ILE A 79 -11.25 -16.05 4.47
CA ILE A 79 -12.04 -16.57 5.58
C ILE A 79 -13.42 -15.93 5.59
N ARG A 80 -13.53 -14.62 5.32
CA ARG A 80 -14.82 -13.94 5.28
C ARG A 80 -15.67 -14.27 4.08
N ILE A 81 -15.09 -14.43 2.90
CA ILE A 81 -15.85 -14.88 1.72
C ILE A 81 -16.39 -16.30 1.96
N ALA A 82 -15.56 -17.18 2.52
CA ALA A 82 -15.98 -18.54 2.86
C ALA A 82 -17.09 -18.55 3.93
N LEU A 83 -16.89 -17.81 5.03
CA LEU A 83 -17.86 -17.72 6.12
C LEU A 83 -19.13 -16.96 5.74
N GLY A 84 -19.02 -15.90 4.93
CA GLY A 84 -20.16 -15.08 4.51
C GLY A 84 -21.05 -15.80 3.51
N ASN A 85 -20.49 -16.74 2.75
CA ASN A 85 -21.20 -17.57 1.79
C ASN A 85 -21.41 -19.00 2.30
N TRP A 86 -21.30 -19.24 3.61
CA TRP A 86 -21.40 -20.58 4.20
C TRP A 86 -22.66 -21.35 3.77
N LEU A 87 -23.78 -20.66 3.55
CA LEU A 87 -25.02 -21.25 3.04
C LEU A 87 -24.91 -21.80 1.62
N ILE A 88 -23.99 -21.28 0.80
CA ILE A 88 -23.69 -21.83 -0.53
C ILE A 88 -22.91 -23.14 -0.37
N TRP A 89 -21.99 -23.19 0.61
CA TRP A 89 -21.12 -24.35 0.83
C TRP A 89 -21.78 -25.47 1.63
N LEU A 90 -22.72 -25.12 2.52
CA LEU A 90 -23.33 -26.03 3.49
C LEU A 90 -24.06 -27.21 2.84
N PRO A 91 -24.90 -27.04 1.79
CA PRO A 91 -25.57 -28.17 1.16
C PRO A 91 -24.59 -29.15 0.54
N PHE A 92 -23.51 -28.65 -0.09
CA PHE A 92 -22.47 -29.51 -0.68
C PHE A 92 -21.68 -30.25 0.41
N LEU A 93 -21.30 -29.55 1.48
CA LEU A 93 -20.61 -30.16 2.62
C LEU A 93 -21.48 -31.20 3.32
N LEU A 94 -22.75 -30.90 3.58
CA LEU A 94 -23.69 -31.84 4.21
C LEU A 94 -23.93 -33.07 3.32
N CYS A 95 -24.06 -32.88 2.00
CA CYS A 95 -24.20 -33.97 1.05
C CYS A 95 -22.93 -34.85 1.01
N SER A 96 -21.75 -34.24 0.94
CA SER A 96 -20.46 -34.95 0.99
C SER A 96 -20.24 -35.69 2.31
N VAL A 97 -20.59 -35.09 3.45
CA VAL A 97 -20.47 -35.73 4.77
C VAL A 97 -21.45 -36.87 4.93
N TRP A 98 -22.71 -36.70 4.52
CA TRP A 98 -23.71 -37.77 4.57
C TRP A 98 -23.33 -38.96 3.69
N SER A 99 -22.84 -38.69 2.47
CA SER A 99 -22.31 -39.72 1.56
C SER A 99 -21.14 -40.51 2.18
N LEU A 100 -20.25 -39.84 2.92
CA LEU A 100 -19.12 -40.49 3.59
C LEU A 100 -19.51 -41.34 4.81
N VAL A 101 -20.62 -41.03 5.49
CA VAL A 101 -21.00 -41.67 6.77
C VAL A 101 -22.04 -42.77 6.59
N GLU A 102 -23.07 -42.55 5.77
CA GLU A 102 -24.21 -43.48 5.61
C GLU A 102 -24.52 -43.85 4.16
N GLY A 103 -23.84 -43.24 3.18
CA GLY A 103 -24.17 -43.38 1.77
C GLY A 103 -23.80 -44.74 1.16
N PRO A 104 -24.57 -45.23 0.16
CA PRO A 104 -24.15 -46.34 -0.70
C PRO A 104 -22.84 -46.01 -1.46
N PRO A 105 -22.15 -46.99 -2.09
CA PRO A 105 -20.93 -46.71 -2.85
C PRO A 105 -21.17 -45.58 -3.88
N PHE A 106 -20.41 -44.48 -3.73
CA PHE A 106 -20.39 -43.25 -4.53
C PHE A 106 -21.45 -43.15 -5.65
N SER A 107 -22.53 -42.44 -5.36
CA SER A 107 -23.58 -42.14 -6.33
C SER A 107 -23.19 -40.99 -7.28
N LEU A 108 -23.89 -40.86 -8.42
CA LEU A 108 -23.66 -39.75 -9.36
C LEU A 108 -23.84 -38.36 -8.70
N SER A 109 -24.76 -38.25 -7.73
CA SER A 109 -24.98 -37.04 -6.94
C SER A 109 -23.75 -36.65 -6.10
N ASP A 110 -23.00 -37.63 -5.61
CA ASP A 110 -21.79 -37.37 -4.82
C ASP A 110 -20.70 -36.77 -5.71
N TYR A 111 -20.49 -37.35 -6.89
CA TYR A 111 -19.57 -36.79 -7.89
C TYR A 111 -19.97 -35.38 -8.32
N ALA A 112 -21.27 -35.11 -8.50
CA ALA A 112 -21.76 -33.77 -8.81
C ALA A 112 -21.50 -32.78 -7.66
N ALA A 113 -21.73 -33.18 -6.40
CA ALA A 113 -21.45 -32.34 -5.23
C ALA A 113 -19.95 -32.03 -5.10
N PHE A 114 -19.07 -33.03 -5.26
CA PHE A 114 -17.62 -32.82 -5.27
C PHE A 114 -17.17 -31.94 -6.43
N GLY A 115 -17.75 -32.13 -7.63
CA GLY A 115 -17.47 -31.30 -8.80
C GLY A 115 -17.85 -29.83 -8.58
N LEU A 116 -19.01 -29.56 -7.97
CA LEU A 116 -19.46 -28.21 -7.63
C LEU A 116 -18.60 -27.58 -6.54
N LEU A 117 -18.19 -28.35 -5.52
CA LEU A 117 -17.26 -27.89 -4.50
C LEU A 117 -15.89 -27.54 -5.11
N ALA A 118 -15.35 -28.39 -5.97
CA ALA A 118 -14.09 -28.13 -6.66
C ALA A 118 -14.18 -26.90 -7.57
N LEU A 119 -15.28 -26.76 -8.33
CA LEU A 119 -15.52 -25.60 -9.20
C LEU A 119 -15.59 -24.30 -8.39
N SER A 120 -16.30 -24.31 -7.27
CA SER A 120 -16.45 -23.13 -6.43
C SER A 120 -15.15 -22.73 -5.73
N VAL A 121 -14.36 -23.68 -5.24
CA VAL A 121 -12.98 -23.43 -4.78
C VAL A 121 -12.12 -22.85 -5.91
N TRP A 122 -12.21 -23.43 -7.12
CA TRP A 122 -11.48 -22.94 -8.29
C TRP A 122 -11.88 -21.51 -8.67
N VAL A 123 -13.16 -21.15 -8.62
CA VAL A 123 -13.64 -19.78 -8.85
C VAL A 123 -13.06 -18.82 -7.82
N VAL A 124 -13.10 -19.16 -6.53
CA VAL A 124 -12.52 -18.32 -5.47
C VAL A 124 -11.02 -18.12 -5.70
N VAL A 125 -10.28 -19.20 -5.96
CA VAL A 125 -8.84 -19.14 -6.26
C VAL A 125 -8.59 -18.26 -7.49
N LYS A 126 -9.34 -18.43 -8.57
CA LYS A 126 -9.19 -17.65 -9.81
C LYS A 126 -9.44 -16.16 -9.60
N LEU A 127 -10.46 -15.80 -8.80
CA LEU A 127 -10.79 -14.41 -8.50
C LEU A 127 -9.73 -13.74 -7.60
N MET A 128 -9.12 -14.50 -6.69
CA MET A 128 -8.19 -13.94 -5.69
C MET A 128 -6.72 -14.02 -6.07
N MET A 129 -6.37 -14.95 -6.96
CA MET A 129 -5.00 -15.17 -7.43
C MET A 129 -4.34 -13.89 -7.97
N PRO A 130 -5.01 -13.00 -8.74
CA PRO A 130 -4.40 -11.75 -9.19
C PRO A 130 -3.91 -10.87 -8.03
N SER A 131 -4.75 -10.64 -7.01
CA SER A 131 -4.37 -9.82 -5.85
C SER A 131 -3.27 -10.50 -5.02
N ALA A 132 -3.32 -11.82 -4.87
CA ALA A 132 -2.27 -12.59 -4.21
C ALA A 132 -0.92 -12.43 -4.91
N LEU A 133 -0.90 -12.62 -6.22
CA LEU A 133 0.30 -12.46 -7.05
C LEU A 133 0.80 -11.02 -7.03
N TYR A 134 -0.09 -10.02 -7.00
CA TYR A 134 0.29 -8.62 -6.93
C TYR A 134 0.99 -8.30 -5.61
N ASN A 135 0.47 -8.79 -4.49
CA ASN A 135 1.14 -8.66 -3.20
C ASN A 135 2.52 -9.33 -3.19
N VAL A 136 2.65 -10.52 -3.80
CA VAL A 136 3.96 -11.19 -3.95
C VAL A 136 4.92 -10.34 -4.80
N VAL A 137 4.46 -9.75 -5.90
CA VAL A 137 5.29 -8.85 -6.73
C VAL A 137 5.76 -7.64 -5.91
N LEU A 138 4.86 -7.01 -5.16
CA LEU A 138 5.21 -5.89 -4.30
C LEU A 138 6.20 -6.28 -3.20
N GLU A 139 6.00 -7.42 -2.53
CA GLU A 139 6.93 -7.93 -1.52
C GLU A 139 8.32 -8.20 -2.11
N ARG A 140 8.39 -8.80 -3.30
CA ARG A 140 9.65 -9.05 -4.02
C ARG A 140 10.35 -7.74 -4.38
N ARG A 141 9.61 -6.75 -4.86
CA ARG A 141 10.15 -5.43 -5.20
C ARG A 141 10.65 -4.68 -3.96
N ILE A 142 9.91 -4.74 -2.85
CA ILE A 142 10.37 -4.20 -1.56
C ILE A 142 11.65 -4.89 -1.13
N GLN A 143 11.77 -6.19 -1.42
CA GLN A 143 12.97 -6.99 -1.21
C GLN A 143 14.09 -6.75 -2.26
N SER A 144 13.91 -5.78 -3.16
CA SER A 144 14.78 -5.55 -4.33
C SER A 144 15.10 -6.82 -5.14
N ASP A 145 14.29 -7.87 -5.01
CA ASP A 145 14.34 -9.10 -5.81
C ASP A 145 13.60 -8.83 -7.13
N TYR A 146 14.21 -7.96 -7.93
CA TYR A 146 13.62 -7.51 -9.19
C TYR A 146 13.48 -8.65 -10.20
N GLN A 147 14.37 -9.65 -10.15
CA GLN A 147 14.23 -10.84 -10.99
C GLN A 147 12.99 -11.65 -10.58
N GLY A 148 12.79 -11.89 -9.28
CA GLY A 148 11.59 -12.56 -8.77
C GLY A 148 10.31 -11.78 -9.09
N ALA A 149 10.32 -10.46 -8.89
CA ALA A 149 9.20 -9.58 -9.26
C ALA A 149 8.89 -9.64 -10.77
N LEU A 150 9.92 -9.69 -11.62
CA LEU A 150 9.80 -9.79 -13.07
C LEU A 150 9.21 -11.15 -13.51
N THR A 151 9.64 -12.24 -12.89
CA THR A 151 9.12 -13.58 -13.15
C THR A 151 7.65 -13.70 -12.75
N ILE A 152 7.31 -13.28 -11.53
CA ILE A 152 5.93 -13.39 -11.02
C ILE A 152 4.98 -12.47 -11.78
N SER A 153 5.38 -11.24 -12.10
CA SER A 153 4.55 -10.34 -12.93
C SER A 153 4.31 -10.91 -14.34
N GLY A 154 5.30 -11.57 -14.95
CA GLY A 154 5.15 -12.26 -16.23
C GLY A 154 4.15 -13.43 -16.17
N ILE A 155 4.17 -14.21 -15.09
CA ILE A 155 3.18 -15.28 -14.85
C ILE A 155 1.79 -14.67 -14.65
N ALA A 156 1.68 -13.64 -13.80
CA ALA A 156 0.42 -13.00 -13.49
C ALA A 156 -0.25 -12.38 -14.72
N LEU A 157 0.51 -11.71 -15.59
CA LEU A 157 -0.03 -11.12 -16.82
C LEU A 157 -0.68 -12.16 -17.75
N ARG A 158 -0.19 -13.41 -17.76
CA ARG A 158 -0.79 -14.52 -18.52
C ARG A 158 -2.08 -15.03 -17.88
N LEU A 159 -2.18 -15.00 -16.56
CA LEU A 159 -3.32 -15.53 -15.79
C LEU A 159 -4.48 -14.55 -15.66
N VAL A 160 -4.20 -13.25 -15.72
CA VAL A 160 -5.18 -12.19 -15.47
C VAL A 160 -6.11 -11.94 -16.67
N GLY A 161 -5.68 -12.30 -17.89
CA GLY A 161 -6.38 -12.48 -19.18
C GLY A 161 -7.55 -11.58 -19.65
N GLY A 162 -8.09 -10.69 -18.82
CA GLY A 162 -9.27 -9.88 -19.09
C GLY A 162 -9.53 -8.79 -18.07
N ASN A 163 -8.91 -8.83 -16.88
CA ASN A 163 -8.99 -7.73 -15.93
C ASN A 163 -7.98 -6.62 -16.29
N ALA A 164 -8.48 -5.56 -16.95
CA ALA A 164 -7.67 -4.43 -17.41
C ALA A 164 -6.92 -3.71 -16.27
N PHE A 165 -7.57 -3.55 -15.12
CA PHE A 165 -6.96 -2.93 -13.94
C PHE A 165 -5.73 -3.70 -13.46
N MET A 166 -5.86 -5.02 -13.26
CA MET A 166 -4.75 -5.86 -12.81
C MET A 166 -3.66 -5.96 -13.88
N ARG A 167 -4.02 -6.00 -15.17
CA ARG A 167 -3.04 -5.97 -16.27
C ARG A 167 -2.19 -4.69 -16.22
N LYS A 168 -2.82 -3.53 -16.03
CA LYS A 168 -2.16 -2.23 -15.89
C LYS A 168 -1.20 -2.23 -14.69
N ALA A 169 -1.69 -2.64 -13.52
CA ALA A 169 -0.91 -2.69 -12.28
C ALA A 169 0.31 -3.62 -12.40
N PHE A 170 0.15 -4.83 -12.93
CA PHE A 170 1.29 -5.74 -13.15
C PHE A 170 2.28 -5.23 -14.19
N THR A 171 1.82 -4.51 -15.22
CA THR A 171 2.69 -3.93 -16.24
C THR A 171 3.52 -2.78 -15.67
N GLN A 172 2.95 -1.91 -14.84
CA GLN A 172 3.70 -0.88 -14.11
C GLN A 172 4.77 -1.49 -13.20
N GLU A 173 4.41 -2.53 -12.43
CA GLU A 173 5.36 -3.21 -11.54
C GLU A 173 6.46 -3.97 -12.31
N ARG A 174 6.11 -4.53 -13.47
CA ARG A 174 7.08 -5.12 -14.40
C ARG A 174 8.06 -4.08 -14.93
N ALA A 175 7.60 -2.89 -15.31
CA ALA A 175 8.46 -1.80 -15.76
C ALA A 175 9.44 -1.38 -14.66
N LYS A 176 8.96 -1.21 -13.42
CA LYS A 176 9.84 -0.91 -12.25
C LYS A 176 10.87 -2.02 -12.01
N ALA A 177 10.48 -3.29 -12.11
CA ALA A 177 11.40 -4.42 -11.96
C ALA A 177 12.47 -4.44 -13.07
N LEU A 178 12.10 -4.19 -14.33
CA LEU A 178 13.06 -4.04 -15.44
C LEU A 178 14.04 -2.89 -15.19
N ALA A 179 13.54 -1.74 -14.72
CA ALA A 179 14.35 -0.59 -14.38
C ALA A 179 15.36 -0.91 -13.27
N GLY A 180 14.91 -1.61 -12.20
CA GLY A 180 15.78 -2.05 -11.10
C GLY A 180 16.84 -3.10 -11.49
N LEU A 181 16.64 -3.82 -12.61
CA LEU A 181 17.65 -4.69 -13.21
C LEU A 181 18.60 -3.94 -14.17
N GLY A 182 18.51 -2.62 -14.26
CA GLY A 182 19.30 -1.80 -15.20
C GLY A 182 18.81 -1.85 -16.64
N ARG A 183 17.68 -2.51 -16.93
CA ARG A 183 17.09 -2.63 -18.28
C ARG A 183 16.14 -1.46 -18.57
N THR A 184 16.65 -0.24 -18.45
CA THR A 184 15.86 1.00 -18.47
C THR A 184 15.12 1.24 -19.78
N ALA A 185 15.73 0.94 -20.92
CA ALA A 185 15.08 1.07 -22.23
C ALA A 185 13.85 0.14 -22.38
N GLU A 186 13.97 -1.12 -21.92
CA GLU A 186 12.86 -2.07 -21.93
C GLU A 186 11.77 -1.69 -20.92
N ALA A 187 12.17 -1.14 -19.77
CA ALA A 187 11.25 -0.63 -18.77
C ALA A 187 10.39 0.50 -19.35
N GLU A 188 11.00 1.47 -20.03
CA GLU A 188 10.29 2.59 -20.67
C GLU A 188 9.34 2.08 -21.76
N ALA A 189 9.81 1.19 -22.65
CA ALA A 189 8.96 0.58 -23.67
C ALA A 189 7.75 -0.16 -23.05
N THR A 190 7.97 -0.85 -21.93
CA THR A 190 6.91 -1.55 -21.19
C THR A 190 5.87 -0.57 -20.64
N LEU A 191 6.30 0.54 -20.02
CA LEU A 191 5.38 1.53 -19.48
C LEU A 191 4.64 2.30 -20.58
N VAL A 192 5.32 2.68 -21.65
CA VAL A 192 4.72 3.36 -22.82
C VAL A 192 3.63 2.50 -23.47
N SER A 193 3.79 1.16 -23.47
CA SER A 193 2.79 0.24 -24.05
C SER A 193 1.40 0.33 -23.40
N ILE A 194 1.31 0.84 -22.16
CA ILE A 194 0.06 1.04 -21.43
C ILE A 194 -0.24 2.53 -21.18
N GLN A 195 0.47 3.46 -21.82
CA GLN A 195 0.31 4.90 -21.59
C GLN A 195 -1.14 5.36 -21.84
N ASN A 196 -1.79 4.84 -22.88
CA ASN A 196 -3.17 5.19 -23.22
C ASN A 196 -4.20 4.59 -22.24
N GLU A 197 -3.80 3.64 -21.40
CA GLU A 197 -4.62 3.03 -20.34
C GLU A 197 -4.44 3.74 -18.99
N LEU A 198 -3.48 4.68 -18.91
CA LEU A 198 -3.12 5.43 -17.71
C LEU A 198 -3.63 6.86 -17.77
N THR A 199 -3.93 7.44 -16.62
CA THR A 199 -4.03 8.90 -16.51
C THR A 199 -2.63 9.53 -16.60
N ASP A 200 -2.55 10.83 -16.89
CA ASP A 200 -1.26 11.55 -16.91
C ASP A 200 -0.54 11.46 -15.55
N ASP A 201 -1.29 11.58 -14.45
CA ASP A 201 -0.78 11.41 -13.08
C ASP A 201 -0.24 9.99 -12.86
N GLU A 202 -1.00 8.95 -13.21
CA GLU A 202 -0.58 7.55 -13.04
C GLU A 202 0.71 7.26 -13.84
N PHE A 203 0.80 7.79 -15.05
CA PHE A 203 1.97 7.61 -15.90
C PHE A 203 3.21 8.32 -15.31
N ARG A 204 3.05 9.56 -14.84
CA ARG A 204 4.11 10.33 -14.16
C ARG A 204 4.62 9.67 -12.89
N VAL A 205 3.71 9.20 -12.04
CA VAL A 205 4.04 8.48 -10.80
C VAL A 205 4.75 7.17 -11.13
N ALA A 206 4.30 6.44 -12.14
CA ALA A 206 4.95 5.21 -12.59
C ALA A 206 6.39 5.44 -13.07
N ARG A 207 6.63 6.50 -13.87
CA ARG A 207 7.98 6.89 -14.31
C ARG A 207 8.89 7.27 -13.14
N THR A 208 8.34 8.00 -12.17
CA THR A 208 9.07 8.38 -10.96
C THR A 208 9.49 7.14 -10.16
N GLY A 209 8.56 6.18 -9.98
CA GLY A 209 8.86 4.90 -9.35
C GLY A 209 9.85 4.03 -10.12
N MET A 210 9.90 4.13 -11.46
CA MET A 210 10.94 3.48 -12.27
C MET A 210 12.32 4.08 -12.04
N ALA A 211 12.43 5.41 -11.94
CA ALA A 211 13.70 6.08 -11.65
C ALA A 211 14.23 5.72 -10.26
N ASP A 212 13.35 5.64 -9.24
CA ASP A 212 13.69 5.15 -7.90
C ASP A 212 14.19 3.69 -7.96
N ALA A 213 13.45 2.80 -8.63
CA ALA A 213 13.83 1.39 -8.76
C ALA A 213 15.21 1.22 -9.45
N ALA A 214 15.50 2.02 -10.47
CA ALA A 214 16.78 2.06 -11.17
C ALA A 214 17.92 2.72 -10.37
N ARG A 215 17.64 3.24 -9.16
CA ARG A 215 18.57 4.04 -8.35
C ARG A 215 19.13 5.26 -9.10
N ASN A 216 18.39 5.78 -10.08
CA ASN A 216 18.74 7.01 -10.81
C ASN A 216 18.18 8.22 -10.06
N TYR A 217 18.83 8.58 -8.95
CA TYR A 217 18.30 9.57 -8.02
C TYR A 217 18.19 10.99 -8.60
N GLY A 218 19.05 11.35 -9.56
CA GLY A 218 18.95 12.64 -10.26
C GLY A 218 17.67 12.74 -11.09
N GLU A 219 17.35 11.70 -11.87
CA GLU A 219 16.11 11.63 -12.64
C GLU A 219 14.88 11.49 -11.73
N TYR A 220 14.98 10.70 -10.66
CA TYR A 220 13.93 10.56 -9.66
C TYR A 220 13.56 11.92 -9.05
N LEU A 221 14.56 12.71 -8.60
CA LEU A 221 14.32 14.03 -8.01
C LEU A 221 13.68 14.99 -9.02
N ARG A 222 14.19 15.01 -10.26
CA ARG A 222 13.64 15.83 -11.35
C ARG A 222 12.18 15.49 -11.65
N LEU A 223 11.83 14.20 -11.69
CA LEU A 223 10.47 13.73 -11.92
C LEU A 223 9.56 14.02 -10.73
N ALA A 224 10.02 13.80 -9.50
CA ALA A 224 9.27 14.11 -8.28
C ALA A 224 8.94 15.60 -8.19
N GLU A 225 9.91 16.48 -8.50
CA GLU A 225 9.68 17.92 -8.59
C GLU A 225 8.65 18.27 -9.65
N ALA A 226 8.76 17.69 -10.85
CA ALA A 226 7.82 17.93 -11.93
C ALA A 226 6.39 17.51 -11.56
N ASN A 227 6.22 16.40 -10.83
CA ASN A 227 4.92 15.94 -10.35
C ASN A 227 4.36 16.90 -9.30
N TYR A 228 5.17 17.31 -8.33
CA TYR A 228 4.78 18.31 -7.34
C TYR A 228 4.35 19.63 -7.98
N ARG A 229 5.10 20.13 -8.98
CA ARG A 229 4.72 21.36 -9.71
C ARG A 229 3.45 21.18 -10.53
N HIS A 230 3.19 19.97 -11.05
CA HIS A 230 1.96 19.66 -11.77
C HIS A 230 0.74 19.70 -10.86
N ARG A 231 0.86 19.16 -9.64
CA ARG A 231 -0.21 19.11 -8.64
C ARG A 231 0.29 19.50 -7.24
N PRO A 232 0.48 20.80 -6.97
CA PRO A 232 1.04 21.25 -5.69
C PRO A 232 0.09 21.04 -4.50
N ASP A 233 -1.22 20.90 -4.78
CA ASP A 233 -2.26 20.58 -3.79
C ASP A 233 -2.31 19.09 -3.43
N ASN A 234 -1.65 18.23 -4.21
CA ASN A 234 -1.61 16.81 -3.96
C ASN A 234 -0.57 16.48 -2.88
N SER A 235 -1.07 16.17 -1.68
CA SER A 235 -0.21 15.86 -0.54
C SER A 235 0.72 14.67 -0.76
N GLU A 236 0.33 13.66 -1.55
CA GLU A 236 1.21 12.50 -1.79
C GLU A 236 2.42 12.91 -2.64
N MET A 237 2.19 13.60 -3.76
CA MET A 237 3.27 14.09 -4.62
C MET A 237 4.18 15.09 -3.91
N ALA A 238 3.61 15.98 -3.10
CA ALA A 238 4.37 16.94 -2.31
C ALA A 238 5.25 16.25 -1.24
N LEU A 239 4.70 15.27 -0.52
CA LEU A 239 5.43 14.54 0.51
C LEU A 239 6.49 13.59 -0.08
N ASP A 240 6.22 12.99 -1.24
CA ASP A 240 7.21 12.20 -1.99
C ASP A 240 8.38 13.08 -2.43
N TYR A 241 8.11 14.29 -2.96
CA TYR A 241 9.16 15.24 -3.34
C TYR A 241 9.97 15.73 -2.13
N ALA A 242 9.31 16.08 -1.02
CA ALA A 242 9.99 16.47 0.22
C ALA A 242 10.88 15.33 0.75
N THR A 243 10.40 14.08 0.68
CA THR A 243 11.17 12.89 1.05
C THR A 243 12.39 12.71 0.14
N ALA A 244 12.22 12.90 -1.18
CA ALA A 244 13.31 12.83 -2.16
C ALA A 244 14.41 13.86 -1.89
N LEU A 245 14.03 15.12 -1.61
CA LEU A 245 14.95 16.20 -1.24
C LEU A 245 15.79 15.83 -0.02
N LEU A 246 15.18 15.24 1.01
CA LEU A 246 15.86 14.86 2.24
C LEU A 246 16.81 13.66 2.06
N HIS A 247 16.49 12.71 1.19
CA HIS A 247 17.36 11.56 0.94
C HIS A 247 18.52 11.83 0.01
N HIS A 248 18.32 12.64 -1.04
CA HIS A 248 19.27 12.69 -2.15
C HIS A 248 20.02 14.02 -2.27
N ASP A 249 19.38 15.14 -1.91
CA ASP A 249 19.96 16.47 -2.12
C ASP A 249 20.18 17.26 -0.82
N ARG A 250 19.67 16.74 0.30
CA ARG A 250 19.74 17.32 1.65
C ARG A 250 19.22 18.77 1.72
N GLN A 251 18.25 19.13 0.87
CA GLN A 251 17.58 20.43 0.94
C GLN A 251 16.54 20.47 2.07
N VAL A 252 17.02 20.54 3.32
CA VAL A 252 16.18 20.46 4.54
C VAL A 252 15.13 21.57 4.58
N GLU A 253 15.51 22.82 4.26
CA GLU A 253 14.61 23.97 4.33
C GLU A 253 13.50 23.91 3.28
N THR A 254 13.82 23.53 2.04
CA THR A 254 12.81 23.33 0.98
C THR A 254 11.81 22.25 1.39
N ALA A 255 12.29 21.11 1.91
CA ALA A 255 11.43 20.04 2.38
C ALA A 255 10.55 20.48 3.57
N ARG A 256 11.09 21.28 4.50
CA ARG A 256 10.34 21.86 5.62
C ARG A 256 9.23 22.79 5.14
N GLN A 257 9.51 23.66 4.16
CA GLN A 257 8.51 24.56 3.58
C GLN A 257 7.35 23.77 2.95
N ILE A 258 7.67 22.75 2.16
CA ILE A 258 6.65 21.87 1.56
C ILE A 258 5.82 21.19 2.65
N ALA A 259 6.47 20.57 3.64
CA ALA A 259 5.77 19.87 4.73
C ALA A 259 4.86 20.80 5.56
N SER A 260 5.32 22.03 5.82
CA SER A 260 4.60 23.00 6.64
C SER A 260 3.35 23.57 5.95
N ALA A 261 3.23 23.43 4.63
CA ALA A 261 2.04 23.81 3.89
C ALA A 261 0.83 22.90 4.18
N PHE A 262 1.06 21.70 4.75
CA PHE A 262 0.00 20.74 5.02
C PHE A 262 -0.40 20.72 6.49
N HIS A 263 -1.68 20.96 6.75
CA HIS A 263 -2.23 20.79 8.09
C HIS A 263 -2.57 19.30 8.34
N PRO A 264 -2.13 18.67 9.45
CA PRO A 264 -2.37 17.24 9.70
C PRO A 264 -3.84 16.81 9.69
N SER A 265 -4.76 17.72 10.03
CA SER A 265 -6.21 17.45 9.98
C SER A 265 -6.78 17.43 8.56
N ALA A 266 -6.10 18.03 7.59
CA ALA A 266 -6.49 18.03 6.19
C ALA A 266 -5.94 16.79 5.44
N LEU A 267 -5.17 15.92 6.10
CA LEU A 267 -4.56 14.74 5.48
C LEU A 267 -5.30 13.44 5.84
N ASN A 268 -5.32 12.50 4.89
CA ASN A 268 -5.70 11.11 5.13
C ASN A 268 -4.64 10.41 6.03
N GLU A 269 -4.88 9.14 6.41
CA GLU A 269 -3.97 8.41 7.30
C GLU A 269 -2.57 8.17 6.68
N LEU A 270 -2.50 7.81 5.38
CA LEU A 270 -1.24 7.53 4.69
C LEU A 270 -0.39 8.79 4.47
N SER A 271 -0.98 9.88 3.99
CA SER A 271 -0.30 11.17 3.85
C SER A 271 0.08 11.75 5.21
N ARG A 272 -0.67 11.48 6.28
CA ARG A 272 -0.23 11.86 7.64
C ARG A 272 0.98 11.06 8.10
N ALA A 273 1.04 9.77 7.77
CA ALA A 273 2.26 8.98 7.97
C ALA A 273 3.42 9.56 7.16
N GLY A 274 3.19 9.91 5.89
CA GLY A 274 4.15 10.62 5.03
C GLY A 274 4.68 11.91 5.64
N LEU A 275 3.77 12.77 6.13
CA LEU A 275 4.13 14.04 6.76
C LEU A 275 4.98 13.84 8.03
N ASN A 276 4.62 12.88 8.89
CA ASN A 276 5.42 12.57 10.08
C ASN A 276 6.79 12.00 9.71
N ASN A 277 6.89 11.19 8.65
CA ASN A 277 8.18 10.71 8.16
C ASN A 277 9.05 11.86 7.64
N VAL A 278 8.49 12.81 6.88
CA VAL A 278 9.23 14.00 6.43
C VAL A 278 9.76 14.79 7.62
N PHE A 279 8.94 15.02 8.66
CA PHE A 279 9.42 15.66 9.89
C PHE A 279 10.48 14.83 10.63
N ALA A 280 10.38 13.50 10.63
CA ALA A 280 11.41 12.64 11.19
C ALA A 280 12.73 12.77 10.43
N LEU A 281 12.69 12.84 9.09
CA LEU A 281 13.87 13.00 8.25
C LEU A 281 14.51 14.40 8.40
N ILE A 282 13.70 15.44 8.58
CA ILE A 282 14.20 16.78 8.93
C ILE A 282 14.93 16.73 10.28
N ALA A 283 14.27 16.18 11.32
CA ALA A 283 14.85 16.02 12.65
C ALA A 283 16.14 15.18 12.62
N TRP A 284 16.21 14.18 11.74
CA TRP A 284 17.40 13.36 11.52
C TRP A 284 18.58 14.18 11.01
N HIS A 285 18.38 15.06 10.03
CA HIS A 285 19.43 15.95 9.54
C HIS A 285 19.86 16.99 10.58
N GLU A 286 18.95 17.38 11.47
CA GLU A 286 19.21 18.30 12.60
C GLU A 286 19.74 17.59 13.86
N GLN A 287 19.99 16.28 13.80
CA GLN A 287 20.45 15.46 14.93
C GLN A 287 19.53 15.47 16.16
N GLN A 288 18.24 15.74 15.97
CA GLN A 288 17.22 15.72 17.01
C GLN A 288 16.70 14.28 17.21
N TRP A 289 17.55 13.39 17.71
CA TRP A 289 17.29 11.94 17.74
C TRP A 289 16.00 11.55 18.45
N GLN A 290 15.65 12.21 19.56
CA GLN A 290 14.40 11.92 20.26
C GLN A 290 13.18 12.26 19.39
N LEU A 291 13.22 13.38 18.67
CA LEU A 291 12.13 13.77 17.77
C LEU A 291 11.99 12.79 16.60
N VAL A 292 13.08 12.25 16.09
CA VAL A 292 13.07 11.16 15.09
C VAL A 292 12.27 9.97 15.62
N VAL A 293 12.57 9.52 16.84
CA VAL A 293 11.87 8.39 17.48
C VAL A 293 10.38 8.68 17.65
N ASP A 294 10.04 9.86 18.18
CA ASP A 294 8.65 10.25 18.44
C ASP A 294 7.83 10.33 17.14
N LYS A 295 8.40 10.92 16.09
CA LYS A 295 7.74 11.03 14.78
C LYS A 295 7.54 9.69 14.10
N ILE A 296 8.54 8.79 14.15
CA ILE A 296 8.39 7.45 13.56
C ILE A 296 7.39 6.60 14.36
N GLN A 297 7.28 6.79 15.68
CA GLN A 297 6.23 6.14 16.45
C GLN A 297 4.81 6.57 16.01
N LEU A 298 4.63 7.83 15.60
CA LEU A 298 3.38 8.27 14.97
C LEU A 298 3.15 7.64 13.60
N VAL A 299 4.21 7.41 12.82
CA VAL A 299 4.15 6.67 11.54
C VAL A 299 3.70 5.22 11.79
N GLU A 300 4.30 4.52 12.75
CA GLU A 300 3.92 3.17 13.16
C GLU A 300 2.43 3.09 13.52
N ALA A 301 1.95 3.99 14.38
CA ALA A 301 0.55 4.02 14.80
C ALA A 301 -0.40 4.28 13.62
N ALA A 302 -0.02 5.16 12.69
CA ALA A 302 -0.82 5.48 11.51
C ALA A 302 -0.85 4.32 10.49
N LEU A 303 0.23 3.54 10.38
CA LEU A 303 0.33 2.44 9.43
C LEU A 303 -0.14 1.09 9.98
N GLN A 304 -0.38 0.98 11.30
CA GLN A 304 -0.86 -0.25 11.93
C GLN A 304 -2.11 -0.85 11.27
N PRO A 305 -3.12 -0.08 10.81
CA PRO A 305 -4.26 -0.63 10.08
C PRO A 305 -3.89 -1.25 8.73
N PHE A 306 -2.76 -0.86 8.14
CA PHE A 306 -2.29 -1.28 6.81
C PHE A 306 -1.19 -2.33 6.88
N LYS A 307 -0.99 -2.99 8.03
CA LYS A 307 0.07 -4.00 8.22
C LYS A 307 0.01 -5.19 7.25
N SER A 308 -1.13 -5.44 6.60
CA SER A 308 -1.23 -6.48 5.56
C SER A 308 -0.79 -5.99 4.18
N ASN A 309 -0.76 -4.68 3.95
CA ASN A 309 -0.38 -4.08 2.69
C ASN A 309 1.16 -4.09 2.57
N PRO A 310 1.73 -4.78 1.56
CA PRO A 310 3.18 -4.84 1.38
C PRO A 310 3.82 -3.47 1.29
N MET A 311 3.22 -2.52 0.56
CA MET A 311 3.77 -1.17 0.40
C MET A 311 3.89 -0.42 1.71
N ALA A 312 2.83 -0.44 2.53
CA ALA A 312 2.83 0.18 3.85
C ALA A 312 3.87 -0.47 4.77
N ARG A 313 4.01 -1.80 4.73
CA ARG A 313 5.07 -2.53 5.45
C ARG A 313 6.47 -2.11 4.99
N GLY A 314 6.71 -2.08 3.68
CA GLY A 314 8.00 -1.69 3.11
C GLY A 314 8.39 -0.26 3.48
N TYR A 315 7.42 0.66 3.43
CA TYR A 315 7.59 2.03 3.88
C TYR A 315 7.89 2.12 5.37
N LEU A 316 7.16 1.37 6.20
CA LEU A 316 7.40 1.30 7.64
C LEU A 316 8.81 0.76 7.96
N PHE A 317 9.27 -0.28 7.26
CA PHE A 317 10.62 -0.81 7.48
C PHE A 317 11.71 0.23 7.22
N ARG A 318 11.56 1.05 6.17
CA ARG A 318 12.47 2.19 5.93
C ARG A 318 12.45 3.19 7.09
N CYS A 319 11.27 3.52 7.61
CA CYS A 319 11.15 4.41 8.77
C CYS A 319 11.82 3.79 10.01
N LEU A 320 11.60 2.50 10.27
CA LEU A 320 12.17 1.80 11.41
C LEU A 320 13.71 1.77 11.39
N CYS A 321 14.35 1.78 10.21
CA CYS A 321 15.80 1.96 10.11
C CYS A 321 16.27 3.27 10.78
N TYR A 322 15.57 4.37 10.53
CA TYR A 322 15.89 5.68 11.12
C TYR A 322 15.64 5.69 12.62
N LYS A 323 14.54 5.08 13.08
CA LYS A 323 14.22 4.96 14.51
C LYS A 323 15.28 4.14 15.23
N ALA A 324 15.64 2.97 14.71
CA ALA A 324 16.67 2.12 15.29
C ALA A 324 18.01 2.86 15.37
N SER A 325 18.37 3.60 14.33
CA SER A 325 19.60 4.40 14.34
C SER A 325 19.56 5.54 15.36
N ALA A 326 18.45 6.28 15.43
CA ALA A 326 18.26 7.35 16.41
C ALA A 326 18.28 6.83 17.87
N LEU A 327 17.66 5.67 18.13
CA LEU A 327 17.72 5.01 19.44
C LEU A 327 19.14 4.67 19.86
N ARG A 328 20.01 4.27 18.91
CA ARG A 328 21.43 4.03 19.21
C ARG A 328 22.15 5.32 19.59
N GLN A 329 21.90 6.41 18.87
CA GLN A 329 22.46 7.73 19.18
C GLN A 329 22.01 8.24 20.56
N LEU A 330 20.85 7.79 21.04
CA LEU A 330 20.34 8.06 22.39
C LEU A 330 20.87 7.07 23.46
N GLY A 331 21.77 6.15 23.11
CA GLY A 331 22.28 5.12 24.03
C GLY A 331 21.32 3.96 24.32
N ARG A 332 20.15 3.90 23.64
CA ARG A 332 19.11 2.87 23.82
C ARG A 332 19.37 1.65 22.92
N GLN A 333 20.54 1.02 23.12
CA GLN A 333 21.04 -0.05 22.25
C GLN A 333 20.11 -1.28 22.18
N GLY A 334 19.55 -1.72 23.32
CA GLY A 334 18.69 -2.90 23.35
C GLY A 334 17.41 -2.73 22.53
N GLU A 335 16.79 -1.55 22.56
CA GLU A 335 15.60 -1.25 21.75
C GLU A 335 15.93 -1.14 20.27
N ALA A 336 17.08 -0.55 19.93
CA ALA A 336 17.53 -0.50 18.55
C ALA A 336 17.77 -1.89 17.97
N GLU A 337 18.43 -2.78 18.73
CA GLU A 337 18.70 -4.15 18.29
C GLU A 337 17.42 -4.95 18.08
N ALA A 338 16.41 -4.80 18.94
CA ALA A 338 15.11 -5.42 18.76
C ALA A 338 14.44 -4.98 17.43
N ILE A 339 14.52 -3.69 17.09
CA ILE A 339 14.02 -3.19 15.80
C ILE A 339 14.85 -3.76 14.65
N TRP A 340 16.19 -3.80 14.77
CA TRP A 340 17.06 -4.36 13.73
C TRP A 340 16.74 -5.82 13.44
N GLN A 341 16.52 -6.65 14.46
CA GLN A 341 16.12 -8.05 14.30
C GLN A 341 14.79 -8.20 13.55
N GLN A 342 13.86 -7.27 13.75
CA GLN A 342 12.59 -7.27 13.03
C GLN A 342 12.75 -6.96 11.53
N ILE A 343 13.64 -6.03 11.16
CA ILE A 343 13.77 -5.54 9.78
C ILE A 343 14.89 -6.20 8.97
N ALA A 344 15.88 -6.83 9.63
CA ALA A 344 17.00 -7.50 8.99
C ALA A 344 16.59 -8.57 7.95
N PRO A 345 15.59 -9.45 8.18
CA PRO A 345 15.19 -10.44 7.18
C PRO A 345 14.74 -9.82 5.85
N VAL A 346 14.27 -8.56 5.90
CA VAL A 346 13.86 -7.79 4.74
C VAL A 346 15.05 -7.04 4.18
N LEU A 347 15.82 -6.31 4.98
CA LEU A 347 16.92 -5.45 4.50
C LEU A 347 18.14 -6.21 3.98
N ASN A 348 18.49 -7.34 4.60
CA ASN A 348 19.70 -8.12 4.27
C ASN A 348 19.64 -8.74 2.86
N ARG A 349 18.48 -8.66 2.18
CA ARG A 349 18.31 -9.04 0.78
C ARG A 349 18.41 -7.87 -0.21
N ASN A 350 18.31 -6.62 0.26
CA ASN A 350 17.85 -5.52 -0.61
C ASN A 350 18.94 -4.53 -0.99
N ASP A 351 19.76 -4.17 -0.02
CA ASP A 351 20.74 -3.12 -0.19
C ASP A 351 21.82 -3.26 0.87
N PRO A 352 22.77 -4.20 0.67
CA PRO A 352 23.86 -4.38 1.61
C PRO A 352 24.60 -3.07 1.84
N GLU A 353 24.64 -2.13 0.89
CA GLU A 353 25.23 -0.80 1.09
C GLU A 353 24.41 0.12 2.01
N LEU A 354 23.07 0.07 1.99
CA LEU A 354 22.25 0.83 2.93
C LEU A 354 22.42 0.26 4.34
N TRP A 355 22.43 -1.08 4.43
CA TRP A 355 22.76 -1.78 5.66
C TRP A 355 24.14 -1.36 6.15
N GLN A 356 25.16 -1.42 5.29
CA GLN A 356 26.53 -1.02 5.56
C GLN A 356 26.60 0.46 5.97
N ARG A 357 25.94 1.39 5.29
CA ARG A 357 25.95 2.84 5.63
C ARG A 357 25.30 3.14 6.96
N ILE A 358 24.19 2.46 7.27
CA ILE A 358 23.49 2.65 8.56
C ILE A 358 24.24 1.95 9.68
N TYR A 359 24.84 0.79 9.39
CA TYR A 359 25.59 0.01 10.35
C TYR A 359 26.96 0.63 10.63
N ASP A 360 27.69 1.11 9.61
CA ASP A 360 29.05 1.66 9.69
C ASP A 360 29.13 3.07 10.29
N ARG A 361 28.01 3.81 10.38
CA ARG A 361 27.88 4.92 11.35
C ARG A 361 27.93 4.45 12.83
N ARG A 362 28.47 3.25 13.07
CA ARG A 362 28.89 2.65 14.34
C ARG A 362 30.19 3.24 14.89
N ALA A 363 31.02 3.85 14.05
CA ALA A 363 32.45 4.00 14.35
C ALA A 363 32.96 5.45 14.43
N ASP A 364 32.13 6.44 14.10
CA ASP A 364 32.42 7.87 14.26
C ASP A 364 31.43 8.47 15.25
#